data_AF-O25541-F1
#
_entry.id   AF-O25541-F1
#
_cell.length_a   1.000
_cell.length_b   1.000
_cell.length_c   1.000
_cell.angle_alpha   90.00
_cell.angle_beta   90.00
_cell.angle_gamma   90.00
#
_symmetry.space_group_name_H-M   'P 1'
#
loop_
_entity.id
_entity.type
_entity.pdbx_description
1 polymer ?
#
loop_
_entity_poly.entity_id
_entity_poly.type
_entity_poly.pdbx_seq_one_letter_code
_entity_poly.pdbx_strand_id
1 'polypeptide(L)' 'MREFFKKLGTEYASKLFLVYWLRWMLSALVMLPFMEIFYYFNFPLWLNLFLGQTIGAVIFFKLDKLIFSKK' A
#
# COMPACT_ATOMS: atom_id res chain seq x y z
N MET A 1 -14.18 -12.50 21.80
CA MET A 1 -13.14 -12.94 20.84
C MET A 1 -13.70 -13.60 19.58
N ARG A 2 -14.52 -14.65 19.69
CA ARG A 2 -15.06 -15.38 18.51
C ARG A 2 -15.84 -14.49 17.52
N GLU A 3 -16.66 -13.56 18.01
CA GLU A 3 -17.40 -12.61 17.15
C GLU A 3 -16.47 -11.65 16.40
N PHE A 4 -15.39 -11.19 17.04
CA PHE A 4 -14.39 -10.32 16.42
C PHE A 4 -13.71 -11.02 15.23
N PHE A 5 -13.27 -12.26 15.40
CA PHE A 5 -12.70 -13.06 14.30
C PHE A 5 -13.71 -13.33 13.18
N LYS A 6 -14.98 -13.57 13.51
CA LYS A 6 -16.03 -13.78 12.49
C LYS A 6 -16.26 -12.51 11.67
N LYS A 7 -16.30 -11.34 12.31
CA LYS A 7 -16.45 -10.03 11.65
C LYS A 7 -15.23 -9.70 10.77
N LEU A 8 -14.01 -9.92 11.28
CA LEU A 8 -12.79 -9.78 10.47
C LEU A 8 -12.83 -10.69 9.24
N GLY A 9 -13.17 -11.97 9.42
CA GLY A 9 -13.25 -12.92 8.29
C GLY A 9 -14.20 -12.44 7.18
N THR A 10 -15.37 -11.88 7.54
CA THR A 10 -16.29 -11.31 6.56
C THR A 10 -15.76 -10.06 5.86
N GLU A 11 -15.00 -9.21 6.57
CA GLU A 11 -14.38 -8.01 5.98
C GLU A 11 -13.22 -8.38 5.04
N TYR A 12 -12.37 -9.34 5.42
CA TYR A 12 -11.27 -9.85 4.58
C TYR A 12 -11.77 -10.67 3.38
N ALA A 13 -12.93 -11.33 3.47
CA ALA A 13 -13.54 -12.03 2.35
C ALA A 13 -14.24 -11.09 1.35
N SER A 14 -14.24 -9.77 1.59
CA SER A 14 -14.91 -8.81 0.72
C SER A 14 -14.12 -8.52 -0.56
N LYS A 15 -14.82 -8.19 -1.66
CA LYS A 15 -14.21 -7.66 -2.89
C LYS A 15 -13.36 -6.42 -2.61
N LEU A 16 -13.72 -5.64 -1.59
CA LEU A 16 -12.98 -4.45 -1.17
C LEU A 16 -11.58 -4.82 -0.66
N PHE A 17 -11.45 -5.89 0.14
CA PHE A 17 -10.15 -6.35 0.60
C PHE A 17 -9.27 -6.82 -0.56
N LEU A 18 -9.83 -7.52 -1.54
CA LEU A 18 -9.08 -7.93 -2.73
C LEU A 18 -8.53 -6.73 -3.50
N VAL A 19 -9.34 -5.70 -3.74
CA VAL A 19 -8.89 -4.46 -4.39
C VAL A 19 -7.84 -3.74 -3.55
N TYR A 20 -8.04 -3.66 -2.23
CA TYR A 20 -7.06 -3.09 -1.30
C TYR A 20 -5.71 -3.83 -1.33
N TRP A 21 -5.76 -5.17 -1.35
CA TRP A 21 -4.58 -6.03 -1.39
C TRP A 21 -3.84 -5.91 -2.73
N LEU A 22 -4.56 -5.95 -3.86
CA LEU A 22 -3.97 -5.75 -5.19
C LEU A 22 -3.31 -4.37 -5.31
N ARG A 23 -3.95 -3.33 -4.78
CA ARG A 23 -3.38 -1.99 -4.72
C ARG A 23 -2.10 -1.96 -3.88
N TRP A 24 -2.06 -2.68 -2.75
CA TRP A 24 -0.86 -2.78 -1.92
C TRP A 24 0.29 -3.50 -2.64
N MET A 25 0.02 -4.59 -3.36
CA MET A 25 0.99 -5.26 -4.23
C MET A 25 1.52 -4.34 -5.33
N LEU A 26 0.62 -3.58 -6.00
CA LEU A 26 0.99 -2.60 -7.01
C LEU A 26 1.87 -1.48 -6.41
N SER A 27 1.60 -1.08 -5.17
CA SER A 27 2.42 -0.08 -4.46
C SER A 27 3.85 -0.54 -4.26
N ALA A 28 4.06 -1.80 -3.86
CA ALA A 28 5.38 -2.37 -3.74
C ALA A 28 6.13 -2.33 -5.07
N LEU A 29 5.48 -2.72 -6.17
CA LEU A 29 6.07 -2.69 -7.52
C LEU A 29 6.45 -1.27 -7.96
N VAL A 30 5.61 -0.27 -7.71
CA VAL A 30 5.88 1.13 -8.05
C VAL A 30 7.01 1.71 -7.20
N MET A 31 7.17 1.26 -5.95
CA MET A 31 8.25 1.73 -5.08
C MET A 31 9.62 1.13 -5.41
N LEU A 32 9.68 -0.08 -5.97
CA LEU A 32 10.94 -0.78 -6.26
C LEU A 32 11.96 0.09 -7.05
N PRO A 33 11.60 0.75 -8.17
CA PRO A 33 12.54 1.61 -8.88
C PRO A 33 13.10 2.74 -8.02
N PHE A 34 12.27 3.37 -7.18
CA PHE A 34 12.73 4.43 -6.28
C PHE A 34 13.67 3.88 -5.22
N MET A 35 13.38 2.67 -4.70
CA MET A 35 14.26 2.02 -3.73
C MET A 35 15.63 1.69 -4.33
N GLU A 36 15.67 1.21 -5.58
CA GLU A 36 16.93 0.95 -6.30
C GLU A 36 17.72 2.24 -6.56
N ILE A 37 17.04 3.32 -6.95
CA ILE A 37 17.67 4.64 -7.12
C ILE A 37 18.28 5.11 -5.79
N PHE A 38 17.56 5.01 -4.67
CA PHE A 38 18.07 5.42 -3.38
C PHE A 38 19.20 4.52 -2.87
N TYR A 39 19.12 3.21 -3.16
CA TYR A 39 20.21 2.27 -2.88
C TYR A 39 21.48 2.64 -3.66
N TYR A 40 21.35 3.00 -4.94
CA TYR A 40 22.46 3.47 -5.77
C TYR A 40 23.15 4.71 -5.17
N PHE A 41 22.37 5.65 -4.59
CA PHE A 41 22.93 6.80 -3.88
C PHE A 41 23.40 6.51 -2.45
N ASN A 42 23.49 5.24 -2.03
CA ASN A 42 23.88 4.80 -0.68
C ASN A 42 23.02 5.39 0.45
N PHE A 43 21.73 5.64 0.19
CA PHE A 43 20.83 6.10 1.23
C PHE A 43 20.64 4.98 2.26
N PRO A 44 20.65 5.29 3.58
CA PRO A 44 20.40 4.29 4.59
C PRO A 44 18.99 3.73 4.44
N LEU A 45 18.80 2.44 4.73
CA LEU A 45 17.54 1.72 4.51
C LEU A 45 16.33 2.46 5.09
N TRP A 46 16.45 3.03 6.28
CA TRP A 46 15.36 3.76 6.92
C TRP A 46 14.92 4.99 6.11
N LEU A 47 15.86 5.72 5.52
CA LEU A 47 15.58 6.91 4.72
C LEU A 47 15.03 6.52 3.35
N ASN A 48 15.59 5.46 2.76
CA ASN A 48 15.08 4.86 1.53
C ASN A 48 13.61 4.46 1.70
N LEU A 49 13.29 3.72 2.77
CA LEU A 49 11.90 3.35 3.10
C LEU A 49 11.03 4.58 3.33
N PHE A 50 11.49 5.57 4.09
CA PHE A 50 10.71 6.78 4.34
C PHE A 50 10.38 7.55 3.05
N LEU A 51 11.37 7.76 2.17
CA LEU A 51 11.18 8.44 0.90
C LEU A 51 10.33 7.62 -0.07
N GLY A 52 10.58 6.31 -0.17
CA GLY A 52 9.79 5.39 -0.99
C GLY A 52 8.32 5.38 -0.57
N GLN A 53 8.06 5.29 0.74
CA GLN A 53 6.69 5.36 1.29
C GLN A 53 6.05 6.73 1.07
N THR A 54 6.82 7.82 1.13
CA THR A 54 6.30 9.17 0.83
C THR A 54 5.89 9.30 -0.63
N ILE A 55 6.74 8.85 -1.57
CA ILE A 55 6.44 8.83 -3.00
C ILE A 55 5.23 7.94 -3.29
N GLY A 56 5.21 6.74 -2.70
CA GLY A 56 4.08 5.82 -2.77
C GLY A 56 2.79 6.48 -2.29
N ALA A 57 2.80 7.12 -1.12
CA ALA A 57 1.64 7.82 -0.57
C ALA A 57 1.12 8.91 -1.51
N VAL A 58 2.00 9.69 -2.14
CA VAL A 58 1.61 10.74 -3.10
C VAL A 58 0.94 10.15 -4.34
N ILE A 59 1.50 9.08 -4.91
CA ILE A 59 0.96 8.41 -6.10
C ILE A 59 -0.38 7.75 -5.79
N PHE A 60 -0.43 6.97 -4.71
CA PHE A 60 -1.60 6.19 -4.36
C PHE A 60 -2.70 7.00 -3.71
N PHE A 61 -2.46 8.21 -3.18
CA PHE A 61 -3.51 9.05 -2.60
C PHE A 61 -4.68 9.29 -3.57
N LYS A 62 -4.40 9.52 -4.85
CA LYS A 62 -5.45 9.69 -5.87
C LYS A 62 -6.16 8.37 -6.18
N LEU A 63 -5.42 7.27 -6.28
CA LEU A 63 -5.98 5.93 -6.52
C LEU A 63 -6.86 5.47 -5.36
N ASP A 64 -6.40 5.69 -4.13
CA ASP A 64 -7.14 5.42 -2.90
C ASP A 64 -8.43 6.23 -2.86
N LYS A 65 -8.38 7.52 -3.19
CA LYS A 65 -9.61 8.32 -3.34
C LYS A 65 -10.56 7.73 -4.37
N LEU A 66 -10.10 7.23 -5.50
CA LEU A 66 -10.98 6.62 -6.50
C LEU A 66 -11.57 5.28 -6.03
N ILE A 67 -10.76 4.43 -5.39
CA ILE A 67 -11.17 3.12 -4.89
C ILE A 67 -12.13 3.24 -3.70
N PHE A 68 -11.87 4.18 -2.79
CA PHE A 68 -12.62 4.37 -1.54
C PHE A 68 -13.63 5.52 -1.58
N SER A 69 -13.73 6.28 -2.68
CA SER A 69 -14.82 7.22 -2.87
C SER A 69 -16.12 6.44 -2.96
N LYS A 70 -16.82 6.32 -1.82
CA LYS A 70 -18.22 5.93 -1.73
C LYS A 70 -19.00 6.67 -2.82
N LYS A 71 -19.48 5.94 -3.81
CA LYS A 71 -20.83 6.16 -4.30
C LYS A 71 -21.65 4.96 -3.87
#